data_AF-H8YFG9-F1
#
_entry.id   AF-H8YFG9-F1
#
_cell.length_a   1.000
_cell.length_b   1.000
_cell.length_c   1.000
_cell.angle_alpha   90.00
_cell.angle_beta   90.00
_cell.angle_gamma   90.00
#
_symmetry.space_group_name_H-M   'P 1'
#
loop_
_entity.id
_entity.type
_entity.pdbx_description
1 polymer ?
#
loop_
_entity_poly.entity_id
_entity_poly.type
_entity_poly.pdbx_seq_one_letter_code
_entity_poly.pdbx_strand_id
1 'polypeptide(L)'
;FGQVVTGYLSTLILSLGCVYSARYMHNVLLHGTLRWPMEMFDITPLGRIVNRFSKDVDTIDNTLPLNLRVVILQLFAVLATIVVISLSTPIFLAVIVPIAFLYYF
;
A
#
# COMPACT_ATOMS: atom_id res chain seq x y z
N PHE A 1 13.75 11.72 -20.17
CA PHE A 1 14.03 12.46 -18.93
C PHE A 1 12.89 12.38 -17.91
N GLY A 2 11.66 12.79 -18.24
CA GLY A 2 10.52 12.74 -17.30
C GLY A 2 10.32 11.37 -16.63
N GLN A 3 10.22 10.30 -17.42
CA GLN A 3 10.02 8.93 -16.91
C GLN A 3 11.11 8.46 -15.93
N VAL A 4 12.37 8.88 -16.15
CA VAL A 4 13.50 8.55 -15.27
C VAL A 4 13.40 9.30 -13.95
N VAL A 5 13.05 10.59 -13.99
CA VAL A 5 12.85 11.42 -12.79
C VAL A 5 11.68 10.90 -11.95
N THR A 6 10.55 10.54 -12.58
CA THR A 6 9.39 9.97 -11.87
C THR A 6 9.71 8.61 -11.26
N GLY A 7 10.48 7.78 -11.98
CA GLY A 7 10.94 6.49 -11.47
C GLY A 7 11.83 6.64 -10.23
N TYR A 8 12.81 7.55 -10.29
CA TYR A 8 13.70 7.84 -9.16
C TYR A 8 12.95 8.43 -7.95
N LEU A 9 12.01 9.36 -8.17
CA LEU A 9 11.19 9.90 -7.10
C LEU A 9 10.33 8.82 -6.44
N SER A 10 9.73 7.94 -7.25
CA SER A 10 8.87 6.86 -6.73
C SER A 10 9.66 5.88 -5.86
N THR A 11 10.88 5.51 -6.25
CA THR A 11 11.73 4.62 -5.45
C THR A 11 12.22 5.30 -4.18
N LEU A 12 12.54 6.60 -4.23
CA LEU A 12 12.93 7.38 -3.04
C LEU A 12 11.78 7.54 -2.03
N ILE A 13 10.57 7.81 -2.50
CA ILE A 13 9.39 7.94 -1.62
C ILE A 13 9.10 6.59 -0.94
N LEU A 14 9.16 5.48 -1.69
CA LEU A 14 8.96 4.14 -1.14
C LEU A 14 10.05 3.78 -0.12
N SER A 15 11.31 4.07 -0.39
CA SER A 15 12.40 3.74 0.54
C SER A 15 12.32 4.55 1.84
N LEU A 16 12.02 5.85 1.77
CA LEU A 16 11.79 6.69 2.95
C LEU A 16 10.55 6.24 3.72
N GLY A 17 9.49 5.83 3.02
CA GLY A 17 8.28 5.26 3.61
C GLY A 17 8.56 3.98 4.41
N CYS A 18 9.33 3.04 3.85
CA CYS A 18 9.74 1.83 4.57
C CYS A 18 10.55 2.15 5.83
N VAL A 19 11.50 3.09 5.76
CA VAL A 19 12.30 3.49 6.94
C VAL A 19 11.42 4.10 8.04
N TYR A 20 10.43 4.90 7.65
CA TYR A 20 9.47 5.48 8.60
C TYR A 20 8.56 4.41 9.23
N SER A 21 8.02 3.51 8.40
CA SER A 21 7.20 2.35 8.84
C SER A 21 7.96 1.49 9.86
N ALA A 22 9.20 1.11 9.53
CA ALA A 22 10.05 0.29 10.41
C ALA A 22 10.28 0.97 11.78
N ARG A 23 10.54 2.28 11.81
CA ARG A 23 10.70 3.03 13.07
C ARG A 23 9.40 3.11 13.88
N TYR A 24 8.27 3.37 13.22
CA TYR A 24 6.98 3.41 13.87
C TYR A 24 6.63 2.07 14.51
N MET A 25 6.82 0.99 13.77
CA MET A 25 6.48 -0.36 14.20
C MET A 25 7.40 -0.86 15.32
N HIS A 26 8.69 -0.48 15.30
CA HIS A 26 9.61 -0.73 16.41
C HIS A 26 9.15 -0.02 17.70
N ASN A 27 8.72 1.24 17.62
CA ASN A 27 8.21 1.97 18.78
C ASN A 27 6.91 1.37 19.32
N VAL A 28 5.98 0.97 18.45
CA VAL A 28 4.72 0.31 18.85
C VAL A 28 5.01 -0.99 19.61
N LEU A 29 5.94 -1.81 19.10
CA LEU A 29 6.37 -3.04 19.79
C LEU A 29 6.98 -2.78 21.16
N LEU A 30 7.90 -1.82 21.22
CA LEU A 30 8.62 -1.51 22.44
C LEU A 30 7.66 -0.98 23.52
N HIS A 31 6.71 -0.12 23.13
CA HIS A 31 5.67 0.35 24.05
C HIS A 31 4.64 -0.72 24.42
N GLY A 32 4.23 -1.58 23.48
CA GLY A 32 3.30 -2.67 23.74
C GLY A 32 3.87 -3.70 24.70
N THR A 33 5.13 -4.09 24.50
CA THR A 33 5.83 -5.07 25.33
C THR A 33 6.02 -4.59 26.77
N LEU A 34 6.39 -3.32 26.96
CA LEU A 34 6.61 -2.74 28.30
C LEU A 34 5.33 -2.60 29.15
N ARG A 35 4.15 -2.65 28.52
CA ARG A 35 2.85 -2.47 29.20
C ARG A 35 2.09 -3.78 29.43
N TRP A 36 2.62 -4.90 28.96
CA TRP A 36 1.96 -6.19 29.13
C TRP A 36 2.13 -6.73 30.55
N PRO A 37 1.06 -7.28 31.17
CA PRO A 37 1.15 -7.89 32.49
C PRO A 37 2.05 -9.13 32.42
N MET A 38 2.88 -9.32 33.46
CA MET A 38 3.85 -10.42 33.54
C MET A 38 3.19 -11.80 33.34
N GLU A 39 1.94 -11.97 33.78
CA GLU A 39 1.19 -13.23 33.63
C GLU A 39 0.94 -13.65 32.16
N MET A 40 0.81 -12.69 31.24
CA MET A 40 0.66 -13.00 29.80
C MET A 40 1.97 -13.49 29.17
N PHE A 41 3.12 -13.12 29.74
CA PHE A 41 4.43 -13.60 29.30
C PHE A 41 4.66 -15.09 29.64
N ASP A 42 3.98 -15.62 30.66
CA ASP A 42 4.09 -17.02 31.08
C ASP A 42 3.09 -17.94 30.35
N ILE A 43 1.92 -17.44 29.95
CA ILE A 43 0.85 -18.23 29.30
C ILE A 43 1.07 -18.33 27.78
N THR A 44 1.64 -17.30 27.16
CA THR A 44 1.95 -17.29 25.73
C THR A 44 3.45 -17.30 25.52
N PRO A 45 4.03 -18.31 24.83
CA PRO A 45 5.46 -18.29 24.56
C PRO A 45 5.76 -17.02 23.75
N LEU A 46 6.60 -16.14 24.30
CA LEU A 46 7.07 -14.89 23.70
C LEU A 46 7.38 -15.04 22.20
N GLY A 47 7.99 -16.18 21.84
CA GLY A 47 8.32 -16.52 20.46
C GLY A 47 7.12 -16.58 19.51
N ARG A 48 5.92 -16.97 19.95
CA ARG A 48 4.73 -17.06 19.07
C ARG A 48 4.13 -15.69 18.77
N ILE A 49 4.17 -14.76 19.74
CA ILE A 49 3.72 -13.38 19.54
C ILE A 49 4.72 -12.63 18.65
N VAL A 50 6.01 -12.76 18.93
CA VAL A 50 7.06 -12.19 18.09
C VAL A 50 6.99 -12.76 16.68
N ASN A 51 6.78 -14.07 16.51
CA ASN A 51 6.68 -14.69 15.17
C ASN A 51 5.44 -14.22 14.40
N ARG A 52 4.31 -14.00 15.08
CA ARG A 52 3.10 -13.46 14.44
C ARG A 52 3.30 -11.98 14.06
N PHE A 53 3.85 -11.19 14.97
CA PHE A 53 4.10 -9.78 14.73
C PHE A 53 5.17 -9.56 13.65
N SER A 54 6.25 -10.35 13.65
CA SER A 54 7.26 -10.34 12.58
C SER A 54 6.66 -10.68 11.21
N LYS A 55 5.69 -11.61 11.15
CA LYS A 55 4.95 -11.91 9.91
C LYS A 55 4.08 -10.74 9.46
N ASP A 56 3.37 -10.10 10.38
CA ASP A 56 2.51 -8.96 10.06
C ASP A 56 3.35 -7.75 9.62
N VAL A 57 4.49 -7.51 10.30
CA VAL A 57 5.52 -6.52 9.92
C VAL A 57 6.07 -6.78 8.53
N ASP A 58 6.50 -8.01 8.25
CA ASP A 58 7.06 -8.39 6.95
C ASP A 58 6.04 -8.17 5.82
N THR A 59 4.77 -8.46 6.09
CA THR A 59 3.66 -8.19 5.18
C THR A 59 3.50 -6.68 4.93
N ILE A 60 3.53 -5.87 5.99
CA ILE A 60 3.40 -4.40 5.89
C ILE A 60 4.60 -3.76 5.20
N ASP A 61 5.81 -4.25 5.43
CA ASP A 61 7.02 -3.63 4.90
C ASP A 61 7.36 -4.10 3.47
N ASN A 62 7.01 -5.33 3.09
CA ASN A 62 7.33 -5.87 1.76
C ASN A 62 6.12 -5.93 0.82
N THR A 63 5.00 -6.49 1.28
CA THR A 63 3.83 -6.64 0.39
C THR A 63 3.01 -5.36 0.24
N LEU A 64 2.86 -4.55 1.30
CA LEU A 64 2.07 -3.32 1.20
C LEU A 64 2.64 -2.32 0.18
N PRO A 65 3.97 -2.00 0.18
CA PRO A 65 4.51 -1.02 -0.75
C PRO A 65 4.49 -1.53 -2.20
N LEU A 66 4.69 -2.85 -2.41
CA LEU A 66 4.57 -3.47 -3.72
C LEU A 66 3.15 -3.35 -4.27
N ASN A 67 2.14 -3.69 -3.47
CA ASN A 67 0.74 -3.59 -3.85
C ASN A 67 0.32 -2.13 -4.09
N LEU A 68 0.70 -1.21 -3.20
CA LEU A 68 0.43 0.22 -3.37
C LEU A 68 1.05 0.76 -4.66
N ARG A 69 2.30 0.37 -4.97
CA ARG A 69 2.94 0.75 -6.22
C ARG A 69 2.14 0.28 -7.44
N VAL A 70 1.70 -0.99 -7.44
CA VAL A 70 0.90 -1.55 -8.53
C VAL A 70 -0.45 -0.84 -8.65
N VAL A 71 -1.15 -0.60 -7.54
CA VAL A 71 -2.44 0.10 -7.51
C VAL A 71 -2.30 1.51 -8.09
N ILE A 72 -1.30 2.27 -7.65
CA ILE A 72 -1.05 3.63 -8.14
C ILE A 72 -0.77 3.61 -9.64
N LEU A 73 0.13 2.73 -10.11
CA LEU A 73 0.44 2.61 -11.53
C LEU A 73 -0.79 2.24 -12.37
N GLN A 74 -1.56 1.27 -11.90
CA GLN A 74 -2.76 0.80 -12.61
C GLN A 74 -3.84 1.89 -12.64
N LEU A 75 -4.01 2.63 -11.54
CA LEU A 75 -4.97 3.73 -11.46
C LEU A 75 -4.60 4.86 -12.43
N PHE A 76 -3.33 5.27 -12.47
CA PHE A 76 -2.87 6.25 -13.46
C PHE A 76 -2.99 5.75 -14.89
N ALA A 77 -2.70 4.47 -15.15
CA ALA A 77 -2.85 3.88 -16.47
C ALA A 77 -4.32 3.90 -16.92
N VAL A 78 -5.25 3.50 -16.06
CA VAL A 78 -6.71 3.54 -16.34
C VAL A 78 -7.20 4.97 -16.55
N LEU A 79 -6.76 5.93 -15.73
CA LEU A 79 -7.12 7.34 -15.96
C LEU A 79 -6.59 7.86 -17.29
N ALA A 80 -5.33 7.54 -17.63
CA ALA A 80 -4.72 7.95 -18.88
C ALA A 80 -5.44 7.35 -20.09
N THR A 81 -5.81 6.06 -20.05
CA THR A 81 -6.55 5.42 -21.15
C THR A 81 -7.93 6.05 -21.34
N ILE A 82 -8.66 6.33 -20.25
CA ILE A 82 -9.96 7.02 -20.32
C ILE A 82 -9.82 8.40 -20.95
N VAL A 83 -8.80 9.18 -20.56
CA VAL A 83 -8.54 10.52 -21.12
C VAL A 83 -8.17 10.45 -22.59
N VAL A 84 -7.31 9.51 -23.00
CA VAL A 84 -6.91 9.36 -24.40
C VAL A 84 -8.09 8.95 -25.28
N ILE A 85 -8.92 8.01 -24.82
CA ILE A 85 -10.10 7.56 -25.57
C ILE A 85 -11.15 8.68 -25.68
N SER A 86 -11.35 9.46 -24.61
CA SER A 86 -12.33 10.56 -24.63
C SER A 86 -11.92 11.70 -25.55
N LEU A 87 -10.62 12.01 -25.64
CA LEU A 87 -10.08 12.98 -26.60
C LEU A 87 -10.16 12.47 -28.03
N SER A 88 -9.86 11.18 -28.27
CA SER A 88 -9.87 10.62 -29.62
C SER A 88 -11.28 10.43 -30.16
N THR A 89 -12.24 10.07 -29.31
CA THR A 89 -13.63 9.78 -29.71
C THR A 89 -14.60 10.30 -28.64
N PRO A 90 -15.02 11.58 -28.72
CA PRO A 90 -15.87 12.18 -27.68
C PRO A 90 -17.24 11.50 -27.57
N ILE A 91 -17.75 10.88 -28.65
CA ILE A 91 -18.98 10.06 -28.65
C ILE A 91 -18.91 8.87 -27.69
N PHE A 92 -17.71 8.31 -27.46
CA PHE A 92 -17.53 7.11 -26.63
C PHE A 92 -17.86 7.37 -25.15
N LEU A 93 -17.75 8.64 -24.70
CA LEU A 93 -18.07 9.04 -23.34
C LEU A 93 -19.56 8.83 -23.00
N ALA A 94 -20.44 9.01 -23.98
CA ALA A 94 -21.88 8.80 -23.82
C ALA A 94 -22.26 7.32 -23.58
N VAL A 95 -21.43 6.38 -24.03
CA VAL A 95 -21.64 4.92 -23.84
C VAL A 95 -21.05 4.44 -22.52
N ILE A 96 -19.98 5.09 -22.03
CA ILE A 96 -19.34 4.74 -20.75
C ILE A 96 -20.21 5.09 -19.55
N VAL A 97 -20.95 6.21 -19.58
CA VAL A 97 -21.81 6.64 -18.48
C VAL A 97 -22.88 5.59 -18.11
N PRO A 98 -23.67 5.05 -19.05
CA PRO A 98 -24.67 4.03 -18.72
C PRO A 98 -24.03 2.71 -18.27
N ILE A 99 -22.88 2.30 -18.85
CA ILE A 99 -22.16 1.09 -18.42
C ILE A 99 -21.63 1.23 -16.99
N ALA A 100 -21.04 2.39 -16.65
CA ALA A 100 -20.56 2.66 -15.29
C ALA A 100 -21.71 2.67 -14.28
N PHE A 101 -22.87 3.20 -14.66
CA PHE A 101 -24.07 3.18 -13.83
C PHE A 101 -24.58 1.75 -13.60
N LEU A 102 -24.58 0.91 -14.65
CA LEU A 102 -24.98 -0.49 -14.58
C LEU A 102 -23.97 -1.36 -13.79
N TYR A 103 -22.69 -1.00 -13.79
CA TYR A 103 -21.67 -1.72 -13.02
C TYR A 103 -21.69 -1.35 -11.54
N TYR A 104 -22.13 -0.13 -11.21
CA TYR A 104 -22.26 0.35 -9.83
C TYR A 104 -23.52 -0.17 -9.14
N PHE A 105 -24.52 -0.61 -9.90
CA PHE A 105 -25.80 -1.13 -9.43
C PHE A 105 -25.83 -2.66 -9.47
#